data_AF-A0A530Y1R4-F1
#
_entry.id   AF-A0A530Y1R4-F1
#
_cell.length_a   1.000
_cell.length_b   1.000
_cell.length_c   1.000
_cell.angle_alpha   90.00
_cell.angle_beta   90.00
_cell.angle_gamma   90.00
#
_symmetry.space_group_name_H-M   'P 1'
#
loop_
_entity.id
_entity.type
_entity.pdbx_description
1 polymer ?
#
loop_
_entity_poly.entity_id
_entity_poly.type
_entity_poly.pdbx_seq_one_letter_code
_entity_poly.pdbx_strand_id
1 'polypeptide(L)' 'VIVNTDSMQVYSVLDVLTARPTAAELARVPHFLYGHVHPSNAYSTGAWLRDVMKLIDGGTFVERPVIFVGGTGLYFRALA' A
#
# COMPACT_ATOMS: atom_id res chain seq x y z
N VAL A 1 -8.86 -2.95 -7.70
CA VAL A 1 -8.29 -2.20 -6.55
C VAL A 1 -6.80 -2.49 -6.50
N ILE A 2 -5.94 -1.48 -6.26
CA ILE A 2 -4.50 -1.66 -6.14
C ILE A 2 -4.09 -1.48 -4.68
N VAL A 3 -3.29 -2.40 -4.15
CA VAL A 3 -2.73 -2.33 -2.79
C VAL A 3 -1.21 -2.36 -2.89
N ASN A 4 -0.57 -1.33 -2.35
CA ASN A 4 0.89 -1.22 -2.32
C ASN A 4 1.54 -2.33 -1.48
N THR A 5 2.59 -2.97 -2.01
CA THR A 5 3.49 -3.89 -1.28
C THR A 5 4.95 -3.43 -1.28
N ASP A 6 5.22 -2.17 -1.56
CA ASP A 6 6.54 -1.54 -1.45
C ASP A 6 6.66 -0.74 -0.15
N SER A 7 7.62 -1.12 0.68
CA SER A 7 7.82 -0.56 2.02
C SER A 7 8.34 0.88 2.04
N MET A 8 8.84 1.40 0.92
CA MET A 8 9.30 2.80 0.83
C MET A 8 8.19 3.72 0.30
N GLN A 9 7.32 3.20 -0.58
CA GLN A 9 6.20 3.96 -1.16
C GLN A 9 5.07 4.27 -0.15
N VAL A 10 5.13 3.73 1.07
CA VAL A 10 4.16 4.03 2.14
C VAL A 10 4.37 5.43 2.75
N TYR A 11 5.56 6.03 2.60
CA TYR A 11 5.90 7.29 3.26
C TYR A 11 5.41 8.50 2.47
N SER A 12 4.81 9.45 3.19
CA SER A 12 4.10 10.63 2.66
C SER A 12 4.97 11.63 1.90
N VAL A 13 6.29 11.65 2.12
CA VAL A 13 7.20 12.66 1.58
C VAL A 13 8.09 12.17 0.43
N LEU A 14 7.99 10.88 0.05
CA LEU A 14 8.96 10.24 -0.85
C LEU A 14 8.39 9.89 -2.23
N ASP A 15 7.67 10.81 -2.88
CA ASP A 15 6.95 10.62 -4.14
C ASP A 15 7.89 10.27 -5.29
N VAL A 16 8.89 11.12 -5.50
CA VAL A 16 9.82 11.02 -6.64
C VAL A 16 10.83 9.89 -6.42
N LEU A 17 11.46 9.85 -5.24
CA LEU A 17 12.56 8.91 -4.97
C LEU A 17 12.12 7.45 -4.94
N THR A 18 10.86 7.18 -4.59
CA THR A 18 10.33 5.81 -4.54
C THR A 18 9.52 5.46 -5.76
N ALA A 19 9.51 6.33 -6.79
CA ALA A 19 8.72 6.18 -8.00
C ALA A 19 7.25 5.85 -7.69
N ARG A 20 6.64 6.58 -6.74
CA ARG A 20 5.21 6.42 -6.47
C ARG A 20 4.40 6.74 -7.73
N PRO A 21 3.25 6.08 -7.93
CA PRO A 21 2.33 6.48 -8.98
C PRO A 21 1.98 7.96 -8.86
N THR A 22 1.99 8.65 -9.99
CA THR A 22 1.62 10.06 -10.09
C THR A 22 0.15 10.27 -9.70
N ALA A 23 -0.23 11.51 -9.39
CA ALA A 23 -1.62 11.84 -9.08
C ALA A 23 -2.59 11.44 -10.22
N ALA A 24 -2.17 11.57 -11.47
CA ALA A 24 -2.96 11.16 -12.62
C ALA A 24 -3.17 9.63 -12.67
N GLU A 25 -2.17 8.83 -12.29
CA GLU A 25 -2.27 7.38 -12.22
C GLU A 25 -3.13 6.92 -11.04
N LEU A 26 -2.95 7.55 -9.87
CA LEU A 26 -3.75 7.28 -8.67
C LEU A 26 -5.24 7.58 -8.89
N ALA A 27 -5.58 8.54 -9.75
CA ALA A 27 -6.97 8.88 -10.07
C ALA A 27 -7.68 7.84 -10.96
N ARG A 28 -6.95 6.95 -11.66
CA ARG A 28 -7.54 6.00 -12.61
C ARG A 28 -8.30 4.86 -11.94
N VAL A 29 -7.81 4.40 -10.79
CA VAL A 29 -8.41 3.32 -10.00
C VAL A 29 -8.07 3.53 -8.52
N PRO A 30 -8.86 2.99 -7.58
CA PRO A 30 -8.52 3.09 -6.16
C PRO A 30 -7.16 2.43 -5.85
N HIS A 31 -6.26 3.20 -5.24
CA HIS A 31 -4.97 2.77 -4.73
C HIS A 31 -4.93 2.93 -3.20
N PHE A 32 -4.38 1.94 -2.51
CA PHE A 32 -4.29 1.93 -1.06
C PHE A 32 -2.83 1.74 -0.59
N LEU A 33 -2.54 2.29 0.59
CA LEU A 33 -1.26 2.17 1.30
C LEU A 33 -0.07 2.84 0.60
N TYR A 34 -0.34 3.90 -0.15
CA TYR A 34 0.67 4.82 -0.67
C TYR A 34 0.68 6.10 0.17
N GLY A 35 1.86 6.56 0.57
CA GLY A 35 2.02 7.89 1.14
C GLY A 35 1.27 8.19 2.43
N HIS A 36 0.74 7.20 3.13
CA HIS A 36 -0.11 7.40 4.31
C HIS A 36 0.69 7.44 5.62
N VAL A 37 1.98 7.13 5.59
CA VAL A 37 2.85 7.09 6.76
C VAL A 37 3.69 8.36 6.85
N HIS A 38 3.70 9.00 8.02
CA HIS A 38 4.61 10.12 8.29
C HIS A 38 6.07 9.62 8.32
N PRO A 39 7.05 10.32 7.72
CA PRO A 39 8.44 9.85 7.64
C PRO A 39 9.12 9.57 9.00
N SER A 40 8.67 10.20 10.08
CA SER A 40 9.20 9.95 11.43
C SER A 40 8.66 8.67 12.09
N ASN A 41 7.66 8.02 11.50
CA ASN A 41 7.04 6.82 12.07
C ASN A 41 7.68 5.57 11.47
N ALA A 42 8.13 4.64 12.33
CA ALA A 42 8.56 3.33 11.85
C ALA A 42 7.36 2.55 11.27
N TYR A 43 7.57 1.92 10.12
CA TYR A 43 6.55 1.10 9.46
C TYR A 43 7.08 -0.29 9.14
N SER A 44 6.59 -1.29 9.88
CA SER A 44 7.02 -2.68 9.77
C SER A 44 6.06 -3.52 8.92
N THR A 45 6.48 -4.72 8.53
CA THR A 45 5.60 -5.71 7.91
C THR A 45 4.33 -5.98 8.73
N GLY A 46 4.46 -6.04 10.05
CA GLY A 46 3.29 -6.22 10.92
C GLY A 46 2.34 -5.01 10.91
N ALA A 47 2.86 -3.80 10.77
CA ALA A 47 2.04 -2.60 10.62
C ALA A 47 1.30 -2.61 9.26
N TRP A 48 2.02 -2.94 8.19
CA TRP A 48 1.43 -3.09 6.86
C TRP A 48 0.33 -4.15 6.83
N LEU A 49 0.57 -5.34 7.40
CA LEU A 49 -0.43 -6.41 7.44
C LEU A 49 -1.70 -5.97 8.19
N ARG A 50 -1.55 -5.27 9.32
CA ARG A 50 -2.71 -4.73 10.05
C ARG A 50 -3.50 -3.73 9.22
N ASP A 51 -2.85 -2.87 8.44
CA ASP A 51 -3.54 -1.92 7.58
C ASP A 51 -4.24 -2.63 6.40
N VAL A 52 -3.64 -3.67 5.83
CA VAL A 52 -4.31 -4.53 4.85
C VAL A 52 -5.55 -5.21 5.44
N MET A 53 -5.45 -5.77 6.66
CA MET A 53 -6.58 -6.41 7.32
C MET A 53 -7.74 -5.43 7.54
N LYS A 54 -7.46 -4.17 7.91
CA LYS A 54 -8.52 -3.14 7.99
C LYS A 54 -9.22 -2.90 6.66
N LEU A 55 -8.50 -2.96 5.53
CA LEU A 55 -9.12 -2.82 4.21
C LEU A 55 -10.02 -4.01 3.88
N ILE A 56 -9.59 -5.23 4.23
CA ILE A 56 -10.35 -6.46 4.08
C ILE A 56 -11.64 -6.39 4.92
N ASP A 57 -11.49 -6.16 6.22
CA ASP A 57 -12.58 -6.12 7.18
C ASP A 57 -13.56 -4.96 6.90
N GLY A 58 -13.04 -3.86 6.37
CA GLY A 58 -13.84 -2.71 5.92
C GLY A 58 -14.59 -2.93 4.61
N GLY A 59 -14.48 -4.11 3.98
CA GLY A 59 -15.21 -4.45 2.75
C GLY A 59 -14.67 -3.78 1.49
N THR A 60 -13.45 -3.21 1.54
CA THR A 60 -12.82 -2.49 0.41
C THR A 60 -12.70 -3.36 -0.85
N PHE A 61 -12.63 -4.67 -0.64
CA PHE A 61 -12.33 -5.67 -1.67
C PHE A 61 -13.57 -6.42 -2.17
N VAL A 62 -14.76 -6.06 -1.68
CA VAL A 62 -16.02 -6.69 -2.10
C VAL A 62 -16.32 -6.30 -3.56
N GLU A 63 -16.69 -7.28 -4.38
CA GLU A 63 -17.06 -7.16 -5.81
C GLU A 63 -15.97 -6.62 -6.77
N ARG A 64 -14.71 -6.49 -6.32
CA ARG A 64 -13.63 -5.99 -7.18
C ARG A 64 -12.37 -6.84 -7.05
N PRO A 65 -11.72 -7.22 -8.17
CA PRO A 65 -10.42 -7.87 -8.10
C PRO A 65 -9.40 -6.93 -7.44
N VAL A 66 -8.63 -7.50 -6.50
CA VAL A 66 -7.57 -6.82 -5.77
C VAL A 66 -6.23 -7.25 -6.35
N ILE A 67 -5.38 -6.28 -6.64
CA ILE A 67 -4.04 -6.51 -7.17
C ILE A 67 -3.05 -5.92 -6.18
N PHE A 68 -2.22 -6.78 -5.60
CA PHE A 68 -1.10 -6.39 -4.76
C PHE A 68 0.12 -6.13 -5.66
N VAL A 69 0.70 -4.93 -5.56
CA VAL A 69 1.78 -4.47 -6.46
C VAL A 69 2.90 -3.84 -5.65
N GLY A 70 4.15 -4.24 -5.95
CA GLY A 70 5.33 -3.75 -5.25
C GLY A 70 6.41 -4.82 -5.14
N GLY A 71 7.44 -4.56 -4.34
CA GLY A 71 8.66 -5.39 -4.30
C GLY A 71 9.07 -5.93 -2.93
N THR A 72 8.36 -5.62 -1.84
CA THR A 72 8.79 -6.08 -0.50
C THR A 72 8.38 -7.52 -0.28
N GLY A 73 9.27 -8.47 -0.56
CA GLY A 73 8.99 -9.91 -0.45
C GLY A 73 8.44 -10.35 0.92
N LEU A 74 8.86 -9.66 2.00
CA LEU A 74 8.35 -9.96 3.35
C LEU A 74 6.86 -9.60 3.52
N TYR A 75 6.34 -8.61 2.80
CA TYR A 75 4.91 -8.28 2.83
C TYR A 75 4.08 -9.39 2.19
N PHE A 76 4.51 -9.90 1.04
CA PHE A 76 3.87 -11.06 0.40
C PHE A 76 3.90 -12.30 1.30
N ARG A 77 5.02 -12.58 1.98
CA ARG A 77 5.11 -13.70 2.94
C ARG A 77 4.20 -13.53 4.15
N ALA A 78 3.95 -12.30 4.58
CA ALA A 78 3.05 -12.04 5.71
C ALA A 78 1.57 -12.08 5.31
N LEU A 79 1.27 -11.91 4.02
CA LEU A 79 -0.09 -11.99 3.47
C LEU A 79 -0.52 -13.42 3.15
N ALA A 80 0.43 -14.29 2.77
CA ALA A 80 0.22 -15.70 2.46
C ALA A 80 -0.17 -16.51 3.70
#